data_AF-A0A6I1YZB3-F1
#
_entry.id   AF-A0A6I1YZB3-F1
#
_cell.length_a   1.000
_cell.length_b   1.000
_cell.length_c   1.000
_cell.angle_alpha   90.00
_cell.angle_beta   90.00
_cell.angle_gamma   90.00
#
_symmetry.space_group_name_H-M   'P 1'
#
loop_
_entity.id
_entity.type
_entity.pdbx_description
1 polymer ?
#
loop_
_entity_poly.entity_id
_entity_poly.type
_entity_poly.pdbx_seq_one_letter_code
_entity_poly.pdbx_strand_id
1 'polypeptide(L)'
;MDATKGAGCDEQVVDLMTPIVEQELQTGHPLLATVMPAQVLERQGRLDEAVQALQRNLGTGNSVSVNVVEELAQLLARHERLQDLEELTKRSYGQYAVGKLIGKLEELGLTDAAFAVARRAAADHPMRGPAHLADLLVRHGRPDEALEAAGPLLADRDCGCYEQGPLMKLVERGHLDTACDLLAELASRPPQLADDEDGRMHLAEWEEKLARLRVWLLSETGRADESIAILEGLTDDEFYLRRETLAGVLENQGRPDEAIAVRLDREPGSYELGDLLIR
;
A
#
# COMPACT_ATOMS: atom_id res chain seq x y z
N MET A 1 -22.21 -4.65 3.82
CA MET A 1 -23.63 -4.64 3.36
C MET A 1 -23.91 -3.21 2.93
N ASP A 2 -24.20 -3.01 1.65
CA ASP A 2 -23.95 -1.77 0.91
C ASP A 2 -25.16 -0.82 1.00
N ALA A 3 -25.17 0.07 2.00
CA ALA A 3 -26.30 0.98 2.26
C ALA A 3 -26.47 2.10 1.21
N THR A 4 -25.57 2.19 0.22
CA THR A 4 -25.50 3.31 -0.73
C THR A 4 -25.66 2.88 -2.19
N LYS A 5 -26.05 1.62 -2.49
CA LYS A 5 -26.43 1.23 -3.86
C LYS A 5 -27.64 2.04 -4.30
N GLY A 6 -27.39 3.05 -5.16
CA GLY A 6 -28.34 4.06 -5.63
C GLY A 6 -29.71 3.50 -5.98
N ALA A 7 -30.60 3.50 -4.99
CA ALA A 7 -31.97 3.02 -5.09
C ALA A 7 -32.97 4.15 -5.47
N GLY A 8 -32.46 5.30 -5.92
CA GLY A 8 -33.27 6.50 -6.17
C GLY A 8 -33.64 7.30 -4.92
N CYS A 9 -33.10 6.95 -3.76
CA CYS A 9 -33.33 7.63 -2.48
C CYS A 9 -32.21 8.62 -2.08
N ASP A 10 -31.36 9.02 -3.04
CA ASP A 10 -30.15 9.80 -2.74
C ASP A 10 -30.46 11.11 -2.00
N GLU A 11 -31.57 11.79 -2.31
CA GLU A 11 -31.99 13.02 -1.62
C GLU A 11 -32.38 12.77 -0.14
N GLN A 12 -33.12 11.68 0.13
CA GLN A 12 -33.48 11.27 1.48
C GLN A 12 -32.26 10.82 2.30
N VAL A 13 -31.28 10.19 1.63
CA VAL A 13 -30.02 9.81 2.26
C VAL A 13 -29.23 11.06 2.66
N VAL A 14 -29.15 12.09 1.81
CA VAL A 14 -28.49 13.36 2.18
C VAL A 14 -29.15 13.98 3.42
N ASP A 15 -30.48 14.14 3.41
CA ASP A 15 -31.21 14.79 4.51
C ASP A 15 -31.03 14.05 5.85
N LEU A 16 -31.04 12.71 5.81
CA LEU A 16 -30.78 11.88 6.99
C LEU A 16 -29.33 11.94 7.46
N MET A 17 -28.40 12.10 6.52
CA MET A 17 -26.97 12.14 6.84
C MET A 17 -26.53 13.50 7.38
N THR A 18 -27.10 14.62 6.95
CA THR A 18 -26.70 15.97 7.37
C THR A 18 -26.51 16.12 8.90
N PRO A 19 -27.47 15.77 9.77
CA PRO A 19 -27.28 15.92 11.21
C PRO A 19 -26.23 14.96 11.80
N ILE A 20 -26.09 13.76 11.23
CA ILE A 20 -25.08 12.76 11.65
C ILE A 20 -23.69 13.26 11.28
N VAL A 21 -23.53 13.80 10.07
CA VAL A 21 -22.28 14.40 9.59
C VAL A 21 -21.89 15.55 10.49
N GLU A 22 -22.79 16.48 10.78
CA GLU A 22 -22.51 17.62 11.67
C GLU A 22 -22.08 17.18 13.08
N GLN A 23 -22.68 16.11 13.60
CA GLN A 23 -22.31 15.53 14.90
C GLN A 23 -20.94 14.82 14.85
N GLU A 24 -20.68 14.01 13.82
CA GLU A 24 -19.41 13.27 13.66
C GLU A 24 -18.22 14.20 13.38
N LEU A 25 -18.47 15.34 12.72
CA LEU A 25 -17.50 16.41 12.56
C LEU A 25 -17.14 17.08 13.89
N GLN A 26 -18.06 17.08 14.87
CA GLN A 26 -17.79 17.60 16.22
C GLN A 26 -17.06 16.57 17.10
N THR A 27 -17.27 15.27 16.89
CA THR A 27 -16.68 14.18 17.70
C THR A 27 -15.38 13.63 17.13
N GLY A 28 -15.01 13.96 15.88
CA GLY A 28 -13.70 13.66 15.31
C GLY A 28 -13.59 12.34 14.54
N HIS A 29 -14.69 11.78 14.03
CA HIS A 29 -14.70 10.59 13.17
C HIS A 29 -15.11 10.91 11.71
N PRO A 30 -14.23 11.58 10.93
CA PRO A 30 -14.60 12.22 9.68
C PRO A 30 -14.89 11.27 8.50
N LEU A 31 -14.43 10.01 8.53
CA LEU A 31 -14.42 9.15 7.33
C LEU A 31 -15.83 8.89 6.76
N LEU A 32 -16.72 8.31 7.56
CA LEU A 32 -18.08 7.99 7.12
C LEU A 32 -18.91 9.26 6.90
N ALA A 33 -18.62 10.30 7.69
CA ALA A 33 -19.26 11.61 7.62
C ALA A 33 -18.88 12.42 6.37
N THR A 34 -17.83 12.03 5.63
CA THR A 34 -17.35 12.78 4.45
C THR A 34 -17.49 12.01 3.16
N VAL A 35 -17.06 10.75 3.16
CA VAL A 35 -17.00 9.95 1.94
C VAL A 35 -18.40 9.62 1.46
N MET A 36 -19.31 9.20 2.35
CA MET A 36 -20.67 8.82 1.93
C MET A 36 -21.49 9.98 1.37
N PRO A 37 -21.55 11.18 2.01
CA PRO A 37 -22.23 12.33 1.41
C PRO A 37 -21.62 12.75 0.07
N ALA A 38 -20.29 12.71 -0.07
CA ALA A 38 -19.64 13.04 -1.33
C ALA A 38 -20.01 12.07 -2.46
N GLN A 39 -20.07 10.77 -2.17
CA GLN A 39 -20.52 9.76 -3.15
C GLN A 39 -21.99 9.96 -3.55
N VAL A 40 -22.86 10.34 -2.61
CA VAL A 40 -24.26 10.64 -2.91
C VAL A 40 -24.36 11.89 -3.80
N LEU A 41 -23.62 12.96 -3.48
CA LEU A 41 -23.56 14.18 -4.28
C LEU A 41 -23.00 13.92 -5.69
N GLU A 42 -21.96 13.08 -5.81
CA GLU A 42 -21.42 12.66 -7.11
C GLU A 42 -22.49 11.97 -7.97
N ARG A 43 -23.25 11.03 -7.40
CA ARG A 43 -24.34 10.34 -8.12
C ARG A 43 -25.46 11.28 -8.57
N GLN A 44 -25.72 12.34 -7.81
CA GLN A 44 -26.67 13.39 -8.17
C GLN A 44 -26.13 14.34 -9.26
N GLY A 45 -24.88 14.18 -9.72
CA GLY A 45 -24.23 15.10 -10.66
C GLY A 45 -23.76 16.41 -10.01
N ARG A 46 -23.79 16.51 -8.68
CA ARG A 46 -23.38 17.69 -7.90
C ARG A 46 -21.89 17.60 -7.55
N LEU A 47 -21.05 17.50 -8.58
CA LEU A 47 -19.62 17.23 -8.44
C LEU A 47 -18.87 18.28 -7.60
N ASP A 48 -19.12 19.57 -7.82
CA ASP A 48 -18.45 20.64 -7.07
C ASP A 48 -18.76 20.58 -5.57
N GLU A 49 -19.99 20.20 -5.23
CA GLU A 49 -20.41 20.06 -3.84
C GLU A 49 -19.80 18.82 -3.19
N ALA A 50 -19.67 17.72 -3.93
CA ALA A 50 -18.95 16.53 -3.49
C ALA A 50 -17.47 16.83 -3.19
N VAL A 51 -16.80 17.55 -4.11
CA VAL A 51 -15.41 18.01 -3.94
C VAL A 51 -15.29 18.90 -2.71
N GLN A 52 -16.18 19.88 -2.57
CA GLN A 52 -16.14 20.81 -1.43
C GLN A 52 -16.38 20.08 -0.09
N ALA A 53 -17.27 19.09 -0.05
CA ALA A 53 -17.54 18.30 1.15
C ALA A 53 -16.28 17.55 1.65
N LEU A 54 -15.55 16.91 0.73
CA LEU A 54 -14.28 16.23 1.04
C LEU A 54 -13.21 17.23 1.46
N GLN A 55 -13.07 18.35 0.75
CA GLN A 55 -12.06 19.38 1.03
C GLN A 55 -12.23 20.05 2.40
N ARG A 56 -13.47 20.33 2.84
CA ARG A 56 -13.72 20.97 4.15
C ARG A 56 -13.09 20.17 5.29
N ASN A 57 -13.06 18.85 5.17
CA ASN A 57 -12.54 17.96 6.21
C ASN A 57 -11.03 17.78 6.21
N LEU A 58 -10.37 18.10 5.10
CA LEU A 58 -8.91 18.15 5.04
C LEU A 58 -8.36 19.41 5.73
N GLY A 59 -9.22 20.39 6.04
CA GLY A 59 -8.85 21.64 6.71
C GLY A 59 -9.28 21.74 8.19
N THR A 60 -10.03 20.77 8.72
CA THR A 60 -10.62 20.81 10.07
C THR A 60 -10.02 19.71 10.96
N GLY A 61 -8.80 19.90 11.47
CA GLY A 61 -8.23 19.02 12.48
C GLY A 61 -6.70 19.02 12.53
N ASN A 62 -6.14 18.49 13.63
CA ASN A 62 -4.69 18.28 13.79
C ASN A 62 -4.16 17.07 13.00
N SER A 63 -5.02 16.32 12.30
CA SER A 63 -4.66 15.13 11.53
C SER A 63 -5.51 15.03 10.27
N VAL A 64 -4.88 14.66 9.15
CA VAL A 64 -5.51 14.48 7.85
C VAL A 64 -5.77 13.00 7.62
N SER A 65 -7.03 12.64 7.33
CA SER A 65 -7.38 11.27 6.97
C SER A 65 -6.89 10.94 5.56
N VAL A 66 -5.97 9.97 5.46
CA VAL A 66 -5.43 9.45 4.19
C VAL A 66 -6.55 9.03 3.24
N ASN A 67 -7.51 8.26 3.74
CA ASN A 67 -8.62 7.76 2.95
C ASN A 67 -9.47 8.89 2.34
N VAL A 68 -9.66 10.01 3.05
CA VAL A 68 -10.41 11.17 2.50
C VAL A 68 -9.62 11.84 1.37
N VAL A 69 -8.29 11.93 1.48
CA VAL A 69 -7.43 12.44 0.40
C VAL A 69 -7.49 11.51 -0.82
N GLU A 70 -7.42 10.20 -0.61
CA GLU A 70 -7.48 9.21 -1.69
C GLU A 70 -8.85 9.23 -2.40
N GLU A 71 -9.95 9.34 -1.66
CA GLU A 71 -11.30 9.49 -2.23
C GLU A 71 -11.45 10.79 -3.02
N LEU A 72 -10.93 11.92 -2.50
CA LEU A 72 -10.93 13.18 -3.24
C LEU A 72 -10.10 13.07 -4.52
N ALA A 73 -8.90 12.49 -4.45
CA ALA A 73 -8.03 12.31 -5.61
C ALA A 73 -8.69 11.40 -6.66
N GLN A 74 -9.36 10.33 -6.21
CA GLN A 74 -10.09 9.42 -7.08
C GLN A 74 -11.30 10.10 -7.74
N LEU A 75 -12.06 10.90 -7.00
CA LEU A 75 -13.18 11.69 -7.54
C LEU A 75 -12.69 12.65 -8.63
N LEU A 76 -11.62 13.41 -8.36
CA LEU A 76 -11.04 14.34 -9.33
C LEU A 76 -10.53 13.63 -10.59
N ALA A 77 -9.89 12.46 -10.43
CA ALA A 77 -9.41 11.65 -11.55
C ALA A 77 -10.55 11.08 -12.41
N ARG A 78 -11.62 10.55 -11.79
CA ARG A 78 -12.80 10.02 -12.51
C ARG A 78 -13.44 11.06 -13.41
N HIS A 79 -13.48 12.31 -12.97
CA HIS A 79 -14.10 13.44 -13.68
C HIS A 79 -13.10 14.33 -14.43
N GLU A 80 -11.87 13.84 -14.67
CA GLU A 80 -10.86 14.54 -15.48
C GLU A 80 -10.50 15.96 -15.00
N ARG A 81 -10.69 16.22 -13.70
CA ARG A 81 -10.32 17.49 -13.05
C ARG A 81 -8.83 17.53 -12.74
N LEU A 82 -8.00 17.46 -13.79
CA LEU A 82 -6.54 17.32 -13.68
C LEU A 82 -5.87 18.49 -12.95
N GLN A 83 -6.37 19.71 -13.15
CA GLN A 83 -5.83 20.91 -12.49
C GLN A 83 -6.01 20.84 -10.98
N ASP A 84 -7.23 20.53 -10.52
CA ASP A 84 -7.51 20.38 -9.09
C ASP A 84 -6.74 19.20 -8.49
N LEU A 85 -6.59 18.11 -9.24
CA LEU A 85 -5.80 16.96 -8.82
C LEU A 85 -4.31 17.32 -8.70
N GLU A 86 -3.77 18.10 -9.63
CA GLU A 86 -2.40 18.60 -9.55
C GLU A 86 -2.20 19.53 -8.35
N GLU A 87 -3.14 20.44 -8.09
CA GLU A 87 -3.12 21.28 -6.90
C GLU A 87 -3.19 20.48 -5.60
N LEU A 88 -3.95 19.38 -5.58
CA LEU A 88 -4.01 18.47 -4.44
C LEU A 88 -2.65 17.82 -4.16
N THR A 89 -1.91 17.41 -5.20
CA THR A 89 -0.56 16.82 -5.03
C THR A 89 0.46 17.78 -4.43
N LYS A 90 0.23 19.11 -4.49
CA LYS A 90 1.13 20.13 -3.96
C LYS A 90 0.89 20.44 -2.47
N ARG A 91 -0.14 19.85 -1.86
CA ARG A 91 -0.46 20.01 -0.43
C ARG A 91 0.48 19.16 0.44
N SER A 92 0.52 19.44 1.74
CA SER A 92 1.35 18.69 2.71
C SER A 92 0.99 17.21 2.84
N TYR A 93 -0.22 16.84 2.45
CA TYR A 93 -0.75 15.48 2.36
C TYR A 93 -0.89 15.00 0.90
N GLY A 94 -0.30 15.75 -0.05
CA GLY A 94 -0.43 15.52 -1.48
C GLY A 94 0.16 14.19 -1.95
N GLN A 95 1.04 13.56 -1.17
CA GLN A 95 1.63 12.25 -1.47
C GLN A 95 0.60 11.15 -1.69
N TYR A 96 -0.60 11.26 -1.11
CA TYR A 96 -1.68 10.28 -1.30
C TYR A 96 -2.47 10.49 -2.60
N ALA A 97 -2.33 11.65 -3.24
CA ALA A 97 -2.99 11.96 -4.51
C ALA A 97 -2.10 11.71 -5.74
N VAL A 98 -0.77 11.63 -5.56
CA VAL A 98 0.22 11.50 -6.64
C VAL A 98 -0.08 10.29 -7.55
N GLY A 99 -0.31 9.12 -6.96
CA GLY A 99 -0.58 7.90 -7.74
C GLY A 99 -1.80 8.02 -8.65
N LYS A 100 -2.86 8.71 -8.19
CA LYS A 100 -4.08 8.94 -9.00
C LYS A 100 -3.81 9.89 -10.17
N LEU A 101 -3.00 10.93 -9.96
CA LEU A 101 -2.60 11.84 -11.04
C LEU A 101 -1.78 11.12 -12.09
N ILE A 102 -0.77 10.35 -11.67
CA ILE A 102 0.08 9.56 -12.57
C ILE A 102 -0.78 8.60 -13.42
N GLY A 103 -1.62 7.80 -12.76
CA GLY A 103 -2.48 6.84 -13.47
C GLY A 103 -3.40 7.53 -14.48
N LYS A 104 -4.03 8.65 -14.09
CA LYS A 104 -4.93 9.37 -15.01
C LYS A 104 -4.19 10.01 -16.19
N LEU A 105 -2.99 10.53 -15.98
CA LEU A 105 -2.16 11.04 -17.09
C LEU A 105 -1.81 9.94 -18.09
N GLU A 106 -1.54 8.72 -17.62
CA GLU A 106 -1.25 7.59 -18.50
C GLU A 106 -2.48 7.07 -19.24
N GLU A 107 -3.64 7.02 -18.59
CA GLU A 107 -4.91 6.73 -19.28
C GLU A 107 -5.16 7.69 -20.45
N LEU A 108 -4.74 8.95 -20.31
CA LEU A 108 -4.83 9.98 -21.35
C LEU A 108 -3.66 9.96 -22.36
N GLY A 109 -2.71 9.03 -22.21
CA GLY A 109 -1.52 8.92 -23.07
C GLY A 109 -0.46 10.01 -22.84
N LEU A 110 -0.55 10.75 -21.72
CA LEU A 110 0.36 11.82 -21.35
C LEU A 110 1.57 11.28 -20.54
N THR A 111 2.27 10.30 -21.11
CA THR A 111 3.36 9.56 -20.44
C THR A 111 4.47 10.48 -19.91
N ASP A 112 4.92 11.47 -20.70
CA ASP A 112 5.98 12.40 -20.26
C ASP A 112 5.56 13.23 -19.05
N ALA A 113 4.29 13.64 -19.00
CA ALA A 113 3.73 14.36 -17.87
C ALA A 113 3.63 13.46 -16.63
N ALA A 114 3.23 12.19 -16.79
CA ALA A 114 3.21 11.21 -15.71
C ALA A 114 4.61 11.03 -15.10
N PHE A 115 5.64 10.90 -15.94
CA PHE A 115 7.03 10.83 -15.49
C PHE A 115 7.51 12.11 -14.80
N ALA A 116 7.12 13.28 -15.29
CA ALA A 116 7.47 14.55 -14.65
C ALA A 116 6.87 14.65 -13.23
N VAL A 117 5.60 14.25 -13.07
CA VAL A 117 4.93 14.19 -11.76
C VAL A 117 5.61 13.18 -10.84
N ALA A 118 5.91 11.97 -11.33
CA ALA A 118 6.54 10.93 -10.53
C ALA A 118 7.94 11.33 -10.04
N ARG A 119 8.76 11.95 -10.90
CA ARG A 119 10.09 12.46 -10.50
C ARG A 119 10.00 13.58 -9.49
N ARG A 120 9.08 14.53 -9.66
CA ARG A 120 8.82 15.59 -8.69
C ARG A 120 8.43 14.99 -7.34
N ALA A 121 7.48 14.06 -7.33
CA ALA A 121 7.05 13.40 -6.10
C ALA A 121 8.20 12.65 -5.42
N ALA A 122 9.07 11.96 -6.17
CA ALA A 122 10.25 11.29 -5.63
C ALA A 122 11.22 12.25 -4.93
N ALA A 123 11.32 13.50 -5.38
CA ALA A 123 12.11 14.54 -4.71
C ALA A 123 11.38 15.14 -3.49
N ASP A 124 10.07 15.37 -3.58
CA ASP A 124 9.29 16.08 -2.56
C ASP A 124 8.82 15.17 -1.41
N HIS A 125 8.70 13.87 -1.66
CA HIS A 125 8.09 12.90 -0.74
C HIS A 125 8.96 11.63 -0.59
N PRO A 126 9.98 11.65 0.29
CA PRO A 126 10.99 10.59 0.37
C PRO A 126 10.42 9.18 0.61
N MET A 127 9.27 9.07 1.28
CA MET A 127 8.65 7.77 1.63
C MET A 127 7.68 7.18 0.61
N ARG A 128 7.12 7.98 -0.31
CA ARG A 128 6.08 7.48 -1.26
C ARG A 128 6.34 7.88 -2.70
N GLY A 129 6.97 9.03 -2.91
CA GLY A 129 7.34 9.51 -4.24
C GLY A 129 8.18 8.51 -5.04
N PRO A 130 9.25 7.93 -4.46
CA PRO A 130 10.06 6.98 -5.21
C PRO A 130 9.30 5.68 -5.55
N ALA A 131 8.29 5.29 -4.76
CA ALA A 131 7.47 4.11 -5.04
C ALA A 131 6.59 4.34 -6.27
N HIS A 132 6.02 5.53 -6.39
CA HIS A 132 5.27 5.93 -7.58
C HIS A 132 6.15 5.99 -8.83
N LEU A 133 7.38 6.48 -8.71
CA LEU A 133 8.33 6.50 -9.82
C LEU A 133 8.77 5.11 -10.23
N ALA A 134 9.13 4.25 -9.27
CA ALA A 134 9.47 2.87 -9.54
C ALA A 134 8.30 2.13 -10.22
N ASP A 135 7.08 2.24 -9.69
CA ASP A 135 5.90 1.63 -10.29
C ASP A 135 5.69 2.05 -11.75
N LEU A 136 5.80 3.36 -12.03
CA LEU A 136 5.68 3.89 -13.38
C LEU A 136 6.77 3.34 -14.30
N LEU A 137 8.03 3.31 -13.85
CA LEU A 137 9.15 2.80 -14.64
C LEU A 137 8.96 1.32 -15.02
N VAL A 138 8.48 0.50 -14.09
CA VAL A 138 8.18 -0.92 -14.38
C VAL A 138 7.06 -1.04 -15.43
N ARG A 139 5.98 -0.24 -15.35
CA ARG A 139 4.89 -0.28 -16.36
C ARG A 139 5.35 0.08 -17.76
N HIS A 140 6.40 0.89 -17.86
CA HIS A 140 7.00 1.30 -19.13
C HIS A 140 8.23 0.45 -19.51
N GLY A 141 8.43 -0.71 -18.88
CA GLY A 141 9.47 -1.66 -19.24
C GLY A 141 10.90 -1.20 -18.91
N ARG A 142 11.05 -0.39 -17.86
CA ARG A 142 12.35 0.16 -17.39
C ARG A 142 12.69 -0.35 -15.98
N PRO A 143 12.79 -1.67 -15.77
CA PRO A 143 12.98 -2.26 -14.45
C PRO A 143 14.30 -1.83 -13.77
N ASP A 144 15.38 -1.63 -14.53
CA ASP A 144 16.68 -1.20 -13.99
C ASP A 144 16.63 0.24 -13.44
N GLU A 145 15.88 1.13 -14.08
CA GLU A 145 15.68 2.48 -13.55
C GLU A 145 14.68 2.48 -12.39
N ALA A 146 13.70 1.57 -12.41
CA ALA A 146 12.77 1.39 -11.30
C ALA A 146 13.52 0.96 -10.03
N LEU A 147 14.55 0.12 -10.20
CA LEU A 147 15.48 -0.30 -9.15
C LEU A 147 16.19 0.90 -8.54
N GLU A 148 16.82 1.74 -9.37
CA GLU A 148 17.50 2.95 -8.91
C GLU A 148 16.56 3.89 -8.16
N ALA A 149 15.33 4.06 -8.67
CA ALA A 149 14.30 4.88 -8.04
C ALA A 149 13.83 4.31 -6.70
N ALA A 150 13.72 2.99 -6.55
CA ALA A 150 13.26 2.36 -5.32
C ALA A 150 14.33 2.33 -4.21
N GLY A 151 15.62 2.44 -4.58
CA GLY A 151 16.75 2.36 -3.65
C GLY A 151 16.63 3.18 -2.35
N PRO A 152 16.23 4.46 -2.39
CA PRO A 152 16.05 5.27 -1.18
C PRO A 152 14.97 4.75 -0.22
N LEU A 153 13.85 4.23 -0.72
CA LEU A 153 12.76 3.70 0.13
C LEU A 153 13.20 2.50 0.92
N LEU A 154 14.01 1.68 0.26
CA LEU A 154 14.46 0.42 0.79
C LEU A 154 15.62 0.65 1.76
N ALA A 155 16.32 1.79 1.68
CA ALA A 155 17.33 2.21 2.66
C ALA A 155 16.73 2.92 3.89
N ASP A 156 15.46 3.34 3.83
CA ASP A 156 14.75 3.97 4.95
C ASP A 156 14.21 2.91 5.92
N ARG A 157 14.21 3.24 7.21
CA ARG A 157 14.14 2.28 8.33
C ARG A 157 12.76 2.24 9.00
N ASP A 158 11.88 3.20 8.71
CA ASP A 158 10.78 3.55 9.61
C ASP A 158 9.40 2.94 9.28
N CYS A 159 9.16 2.30 8.12
CA CYS A 159 7.93 1.52 7.96
C CYS A 159 8.03 0.44 6.90
N GLY A 160 8.02 -0.83 7.37
CA GLY A 160 7.94 -2.09 6.62
C GLY A 160 6.87 -2.21 5.53
N CYS A 161 5.96 -1.25 5.47
CA CYS A 161 4.85 -1.17 4.55
C CYS A 161 5.21 -0.57 3.18
N TYR A 162 6.29 0.23 3.10
CA TYR A 162 6.65 0.96 1.87
C TYR A 162 7.69 0.26 1.02
N GLU A 163 8.50 -0.60 1.63
CA GLU A 163 9.59 -1.34 0.98
C GLU A 163 9.07 -2.55 0.21
N GLN A 164 7.94 -3.12 0.65
CA GLN A 164 7.26 -4.20 -0.05
C GLN A 164 6.58 -3.74 -1.33
N GLY A 165 6.14 -2.47 -1.38
CA GLY A 165 5.39 -1.93 -2.51
C GLY A 165 6.12 -2.08 -3.86
N PRO A 166 7.35 -1.58 -4.00
CA PRO A 166 8.13 -1.73 -5.23
C PRO A 166 8.37 -3.20 -5.63
N LEU A 167 8.73 -4.06 -4.67
CA LEU A 167 8.97 -5.49 -4.92
C LEU A 167 7.70 -6.21 -5.37
N MET A 168 6.56 -5.94 -4.71
CA MET A 168 5.25 -6.47 -5.10
C MET A 168 4.88 -6.07 -6.52
N LYS A 169 5.10 -4.81 -6.90
CA LYS A 169 4.81 -4.32 -8.26
C LYS A 169 5.72 -4.91 -9.33
N LEU A 170 6.97 -5.24 -8.99
CA LEU A 170 7.86 -5.98 -9.89
C LEU A 170 7.36 -7.41 -10.12
N VAL A 171 6.99 -8.13 -9.06
CA VAL A 171 6.47 -9.51 -9.14
C VAL A 171 5.16 -9.58 -9.89
N GLU A 172 4.18 -8.73 -9.56
CA GLU A 172 2.86 -8.65 -10.25
C GLU A 172 3.00 -8.50 -11.77
N ARG A 173 4.11 -7.94 -12.26
CA ARG A 173 4.38 -7.69 -13.68
C ARG A 173 5.33 -8.70 -14.32
N GLY A 174 5.73 -9.74 -13.59
CA GLY A 174 6.60 -10.80 -14.09
C GLY A 174 8.09 -10.45 -14.09
N HIS A 175 8.50 -9.36 -13.42
CA HIS A 175 9.91 -8.97 -13.27
C HIS A 175 10.54 -9.59 -12.01
N LEU A 176 10.38 -10.90 -11.84
CA LEU A 176 10.86 -11.60 -10.64
C LEU A 176 12.38 -11.57 -10.49
N ASP A 177 13.14 -11.67 -11.58
CA ASP A 177 14.61 -11.62 -11.54
C ASP A 177 15.08 -10.24 -11.04
N THR A 178 14.50 -9.15 -11.55
CA THR A 178 14.79 -7.79 -11.07
C THR A 178 14.43 -7.61 -9.60
N ALA A 179 13.32 -8.19 -9.13
CA ALA A 179 12.95 -8.14 -7.72
C ALA A 179 13.97 -8.87 -6.83
N CYS A 180 14.50 -10.02 -7.30
CA CYS A 180 15.57 -10.75 -6.63
C CYS A 180 16.89 -9.95 -6.60
N ASP A 181 17.30 -9.35 -7.73
CA ASP A 181 18.51 -8.54 -7.82
C ASP A 181 18.43 -7.32 -6.89
N LEU A 182 17.26 -6.69 -6.80
CA LEU A 182 17.03 -5.59 -5.86
C LEU A 182 17.23 -6.03 -4.42
N LEU A 183 16.62 -7.14 -4.04
CA LEU A 183 16.73 -7.63 -2.68
C LEU A 183 18.17 -8.02 -2.33
N ALA A 184 18.92 -8.57 -3.28
CA ALA A 184 20.34 -8.87 -3.12
C ALA A 184 21.19 -7.60 -2.92
N GLU A 185 20.91 -6.54 -3.68
CA GLU A 185 21.59 -5.25 -3.52
C GLU A 185 21.28 -4.58 -2.18
N LEU A 186 20.07 -4.76 -1.64
CA LEU A 186 19.74 -4.30 -0.28
C LEU A 186 20.49 -5.09 0.79
N ALA A 187 20.58 -6.40 0.63
CA ALA A 187 21.33 -7.25 1.54
C ALA A 187 22.84 -6.90 1.53
N SER A 188 23.37 -6.39 0.41
CA SER A 188 24.78 -5.98 0.30
C SER A 188 25.09 -4.63 0.97
N ARG A 189 24.05 -3.83 1.27
CA ARG A 189 24.15 -2.49 1.85
C ARG A 189 23.50 -2.48 3.24
N PRO A 190 24.20 -2.97 4.28
CA PRO A 190 23.64 -2.97 5.63
C PRO A 190 23.31 -1.53 6.07
N PRO A 191 22.25 -1.34 6.87
CA PRO A 191 21.87 -0.03 7.37
C PRO A 191 23.04 0.58 8.17
N GLN A 192 23.20 1.91 8.08
CA GLN A 192 24.20 2.64 8.86
C GLN A 192 23.75 2.74 10.31
N LEU A 193 24.05 1.72 11.11
CA LEU A 193 23.61 1.58 12.50
C LEU A 193 24.66 2.14 13.47
N ALA A 194 24.21 2.66 14.60
CA ALA A 194 25.09 2.94 15.72
C ALA A 194 25.67 1.62 16.25
N ASP A 195 26.91 1.63 16.76
CA ASP A 195 27.56 0.44 17.33
C ASP A 195 27.16 0.23 18.81
N ASP A 196 25.86 0.27 19.08
CA ASP A 196 25.25 0.06 20.38
C ASP A 196 24.26 -1.12 20.36
N GLU A 197 23.66 -1.40 21.52
CA GLU A 197 22.72 -2.52 21.67
C GLU A 197 21.46 -2.33 20.82
N ASP A 198 20.97 -1.08 20.74
CA ASP A 198 19.87 -0.72 19.85
C ASP A 198 20.27 -0.99 18.40
N GLY A 199 21.42 -0.53 17.93
CA GLY A 199 21.90 -0.78 16.57
C GLY A 199 21.98 -2.26 16.22
N ARG A 200 22.45 -3.12 17.14
CA ARG A 200 22.48 -4.59 16.91
C ARG A 200 21.08 -5.20 16.81
N MET A 201 20.14 -4.76 17.63
CA MET A 201 18.74 -5.21 17.57
C MET A 201 18.11 -4.81 16.23
N HIS A 202 18.32 -3.58 15.79
CA HIS A 202 17.83 -3.10 14.49
C HIS A 202 18.50 -3.82 13.31
N LEU A 203 19.77 -4.26 13.43
CA LEU A 203 20.41 -5.10 12.41
C LEU A 203 19.70 -6.45 12.28
N ALA A 204 19.38 -7.08 13.41
CA ALA A 204 18.68 -8.36 13.42
C ALA A 204 17.27 -8.24 12.81
N GLU A 205 16.52 -7.18 13.14
CA GLU A 205 15.21 -6.90 12.54
C GLU A 205 15.31 -6.65 11.02
N TRP A 206 16.34 -5.93 10.60
CA TRP A 206 16.62 -5.69 9.18
C TRP A 206 16.96 -6.99 8.42
N GLU A 207 17.84 -7.82 8.96
CA GLU A 207 18.21 -9.12 8.38
C GLU A 207 17.02 -10.08 8.31
N GLU A 208 16.21 -10.14 9.37
CA GLU A 208 14.97 -10.93 9.40
C GLU A 208 13.99 -10.44 8.33
N LYS A 209 13.78 -9.13 8.20
CA LYS A 209 12.91 -8.54 7.18
C LYS A 209 13.37 -8.89 5.76
N LEU A 210 14.67 -8.79 5.47
CA LEU A 210 15.22 -9.18 4.18
C LEU A 210 15.05 -10.68 3.91
N ALA A 211 15.26 -11.52 4.93
CA ALA A 211 15.05 -12.96 4.80
C ALA A 211 13.59 -13.28 4.44
N ARG A 212 12.62 -12.58 5.05
CA ARG A 212 11.19 -12.78 4.77
C ARG A 212 10.80 -12.35 3.35
N LEU A 213 11.31 -11.21 2.88
CA LEU A 213 11.12 -10.79 1.49
C LEU A 213 11.75 -11.80 0.50
N ARG A 214 12.89 -12.37 0.86
CA ARG A 214 13.58 -13.37 0.04
C ARG A 214 12.80 -14.66 -0.06
N VAL A 215 12.28 -15.15 1.05
CA VAL A 215 11.41 -16.34 1.11
C VAL A 215 10.17 -16.14 0.26
N TRP A 216 9.53 -14.97 0.34
CA TRP A 216 8.38 -14.66 -0.50
C TRP A 216 8.75 -14.68 -2.00
N LEU A 217 9.79 -13.94 -2.42
CA LEU A 217 10.23 -13.91 -3.83
C LEU A 217 10.66 -15.28 -4.37
N LEU A 218 11.38 -16.08 -3.57
CA LEU A 218 11.78 -17.43 -3.95
C LEU A 218 10.58 -18.36 -4.10
N SER A 219 9.53 -18.16 -3.32
CA SER A 219 8.29 -18.93 -3.46
C SER A 219 7.54 -18.56 -4.74
N GLU A 220 7.48 -17.27 -5.08
CA GLU A 220 6.90 -16.78 -6.35
C GLU A 220 7.68 -17.27 -7.59
N THR A 221 8.99 -17.53 -7.47
CA THR A 221 9.82 -18.10 -8.55
C THR A 221 9.77 -19.64 -8.62
N GLY A 222 8.99 -20.31 -7.78
CA GLY A 222 8.95 -21.78 -7.71
C GLY A 222 10.19 -22.41 -7.07
N ARG A 223 11.08 -21.62 -6.45
CA ARG A 223 12.31 -22.05 -5.77
C ARG A 223 12.07 -22.32 -4.29
N ALA A 224 10.98 -22.99 -3.99
CA ALA A 224 10.48 -23.07 -2.62
C ALA A 224 11.33 -23.98 -1.69
N ASP A 225 12.19 -24.85 -2.21
CA ASP A 225 13.20 -25.54 -1.40
C ASP A 225 14.23 -24.55 -0.81
N GLU A 226 14.60 -23.52 -1.58
CA GLU A 226 15.49 -22.46 -1.08
C GLU A 226 14.77 -21.54 -0.09
N SER A 227 13.48 -21.27 -0.32
CA SER A 227 12.63 -20.58 0.66
C SER A 227 12.61 -21.32 2.00
N ILE A 228 12.39 -22.64 1.98
CA ILE A 228 12.33 -23.48 3.17
C ILE A 228 13.69 -23.49 3.88
N ALA A 229 14.80 -23.63 3.15
CA ALA A 229 16.14 -23.61 3.75
C ALA A 229 16.46 -22.27 4.46
N ILE A 230 15.99 -21.14 3.92
CA ILE A 230 16.12 -19.84 4.60
C ILE A 230 15.27 -19.81 5.86
N LEU A 231 14.01 -20.25 5.79
CA LEU A 231 13.12 -20.33 6.94
C LEU A 231 13.67 -21.25 8.03
N GLU A 232 14.36 -22.34 7.69
CA GLU A 232 15.00 -23.25 8.64
C GLU A 232 16.13 -22.60 9.46
N GLY A 233 16.81 -21.61 8.86
CA GLY A 233 17.89 -20.85 9.51
C GLY A 233 17.43 -19.67 10.37
N LEU A 234 16.16 -19.26 10.27
CA LEU A 234 15.59 -18.19 11.10
C LEU A 234 15.25 -18.74 12.49
N THR A 235 15.56 -17.97 13.54
CA THR A 235 15.06 -18.24 14.89
C THR A 235 13.53 -18.16 14.91
N ASP A 236 12.87 -19.05 15.66
CA ASP A 236 11.42 -18.97 15.85
C ASP A 236 11.06 -17.61 16.45
N ASP A 237 10.20 -16.87 15.75
CA ASP A 237 9.77 -15.54 16.16
C ASP A 237 8.56 -15.63 17.10
N GLU A 238 8.50 -14.72 18.07
CA GLU A 238 7.42 -14.62 19.07
C GLU A 238 6.04 -14.38 18.43
N PHE A 239 6.02 -13.89 17.17
CA PHE A 239 4.82 -13.55 16.41
C PHE A 239 4.40 -14.63 15.38
N TYR A 240 5.02 -15.81 15.41
CA TYR A 240 4.66 -16.98 14.58
C TYR A 240 4.75 -16.74 13.07
N LEU A 241 5.41 -15.69 12.63
CA LEU A 241 5.47 -15.28 11.25
C LEU A 241 6.30 -16.24 10.41
N ARG A 242 7.34 -16.88 10.99
CA ARG A 242 8.09 -17.95 10.32
C ARG A 242 7.20 -19.12 9.93
N ARG A 243 6.33 -19.56 10.85
CA ARG A 243 5.40 -20.68 10.64
C ARG A 243 4.36 -20.35 9.58
N GLU A 244 3.73 -19.18 9.68
CA GLU A 244 2.77 -18.72 8.67
C GLU A 244 3.42 -18.55 7.30
N THR A 245 4.65 -18.04 7.25
CA THR A 245 5.39 -17.94 5.99
C THR A 245 5.68 -19.33 5.41
N LEU A 246 6.14 -20.30 6.23
CA LEU A 246 6.36 -21.68 5.80
C LEU A 246 5.08 -22.33 5.25
N ALA A 247 3.96 -22.16 5.95
CA ALA A 247 2.67 -22.68 5.51
C ALA A 247 2.25 -22.06 4.17
N GLY A 248 2.44 -20.75 3.98
CA GLY A 248 2.19 -20.08 2.70
C GLY A 248 3.08 -20.60 1.57
N VAL A 249 4.37 -20.86 1.83
CA VAL A 249 5.27 -21.47 0.83
C VAL A 249 4.79 -22.87 0.42
N LEU A 250 4.38 -23.69 1.39
CA LEU A 250 3.86 -25.04 1.14
C LEU A 250 2.54 -25.01 0.36
N GLU A 251 1.64 -24.06 0.64
CA GLU A 251 0.41 -23.83 -0.14
C GLU A 251 0.73 -23.48 -1.59
N ASN A 252 1.66 -22.56 -1.82
CA ASN A 252 2.10 -22.16 -3.16
C ASN A 252 2.74 -23.33 -3.94
N GLN A 253 3.32 -24.32 -3.25
CA GLN A 253 3.83 -25.55 -3.86
C GLN A 253 2.74 -26.61 -4.12
N GLY A 254 1.47 -26.36 -3.75
CA GLY A 254 0.40 -27.36 -3.85
C GLY A 254 0.52 -28.47 -2.79
N ARG A 255 1.11 -28.18 -1.63
CA ARG A 255 1.22 -29.08 -0.47
C ARG A 255 0.35 -28.58 0.70
N PRO A 256 -0.98 -28.44 0.51
CA PRO A 256 -1.86 -27.83 1.52
C PRO A 256 -1.93 -28.65 2.82
N ASP A 257 -1.84 -29.97 2.75
CA ASP A 257 -1.90 -30.84 3.93
C ASP A 257 -0.69 -30.62 4.87
N GLU A 258 0.48 -30.41 4.29
CA GLU A 258 1.70 -30.09 5.05
C GLU A 258 1.65 -28.66 5.61
N ALA A 259 1.10 -27.71 4.85
CA ALA A 259 0.85 -26.35 5.34
C ALA A 259 -0.09 -26.34 6.55
N ILE A 260 -1.17 -27.13 6.50
CA ILE A 260 -2.11 -27.30 7.61
C ILE A 260 -1.40 -27.95 8.80
N ALA A 261 -0.60 -29.00 8.59
CA ALA A 261 0.17 -29.63 9.66
C ALA A 261 1.12 -28.64 10.35
N VAL A 262 1.79 -27.78 9.58
CA VAL A 262 2.66 -26.71 10.10
C VAL A 262 1.88 -25.72 10.96
N ARG A 263 0.67 -25.32 10.56
CA ARG A 263 -0.22 -24.44 11.36
C ARG A 263 -0.79 -25.14 12.60
N LEU A 264 -1.01 -26.45 12.54
CA LEU A 264 -1.61 -27.26 13.62
C LEU A 264 -0.60 -27.86 14.62
N ASP A 265 0.70 -27.64 14.45
CA ASP A 265 1.75 -28.15 15.36
C ASP A 265 1.68 -27.54 16.79
N ARG A 266 0.65 -26.73 17.09
CA ARG A 266 0.27 -26.30 18.44
C ARG A 266 -1.25 -26.11 18.57
N GLU A 267 -1.75 -26.02 19.81
CA GLU A 267 -3.18 -25.72 20.08
C GLU A 267 -3.59 -24.43 19.33
N PRO A 268 -4.49 -24.52 18.34
CA PRO A 268 -4.80 -23.38 17.49
C PRO A 268 -5.55 -22.30 18.26
N GLY A 269 -5.22 -21.03 17.99
CA GLY A 269 -5.98 -19.90 18.49
C GLY A 269 -7.38 -19.88 17.88
N SER A 270 -8.37 -19.31 18.58
CA SER A 270 -9.77 -19.29 18.15
C SER A 270 -10.02 -18.60 16.79
N TYR A 271 -9.11 -17.74 16.33
CA TYR A 271 -9.18 -17.08 15.02
C TYR A 271 -8.73 -17.98 13.86
N GLU A 272 -7.70 -18.80 14.06
CA GLU A 272 -7.12 -19.67 13.02
C GLU A 272 -8.05 -20.83 12.65
N LEU A 273 -8.80 -21.35 13.64
CA LEU A 273 -9.86 -22.34 13.40
C LEU A 273 -10.97 -21.80 12.48
N GLY A 274 -11.23 -20.49 12.51
CA GLY A 274 -12.27 -19.87 11.69
C GLY A 274 -11.94 -19.91 10.20
N ASP A 275 -10.72 -19.52 9.83
CA ASP A 275 -10.28 -19.47 8.43
C ASP A 275 -10.02 -20.87 7.83
N LEU A 276 -9.56 -21.82 8.65
CA LEU A 276 -9.33 -23.21 8.24
C LEU A 276 -10.64 -23.99 7.98
N LEU A 277 -11.77 -23.59 8.58
CA LEU A 277 -13.07 -24.25 8.39
C LEU A 277 -13.88 -23.73 7.19
N ILE A 278 -13.39 -22.66 6.53
CA ILE A 278 -14.11 -21.98 5.43
C ILE A 278 -13.46 -22.27 4.05
N ARG A 279 -12.26 -22.85 4.01
CA ARG A 279 -11.60 -23.35 2.79
C ARG A 279 -11.90 -24.81 2.53
#